data_AF-A0A1N7IQC5-F1
#
_entry.id   AF-A0A1N7IQC5-F1
#
_cell.length_a   1.000
_cell.length_b   1.000
_cell.length_c   1.000
_cell.angle_alpha   90.00
_cell.angle_beta   90.00
_cell.angle_gamma   90.00
#
_symmetry.space_group_name_H-M   'P 1'
#
loop_
_entity.id
_entity.type
_entity.pdbx_description
1 polymer ?
#
loop_
_entity_poly.entity_id
_entity_poly.type
_entity_poly.pdbx_seq_one_letter_code
_entity_poly.pdbx_strand_id
1 'polypeptide(L)'
;MRNRWWWEWFVRQLDRRRFLLILLAVNFLGSIYGYYWYKNQLAATPVYWLPFVPDSPTASAAFTLVLLLYLINRRSPFWEAFAGVTLFKYGIWAVAMILAGAALSEKPFLESLVWTDWMLMASHLGMALEGVLYSRFFAFGRKEILLVAGWILLNDVLDYGVGIHPWLPLSMAGTEPAVALFTLSLSLISLLLFTWLVFPARPERKEELPLWFKRT
;
A
#
# COMPACT_ATOMS: atom_id res chain seq x y z
N MET A 1 23.46 -25.56 -9.60
CA MET A 1 22.61 -24.98 -8.55
C MET A 1 23.36 -23.80 -7.94
N ARG A 2 22.93 -22.55 -8.21
CA ARG A 2 23.67 -21.36 -7.76
C ARG A 2 23.39 -21.13 -6.28
N ASN A 3 24.41 -21.24 -5.44
CA ASN A 3 24.31 -21.07 -3.99
C ASN A 3 23.72 -19.68 -3.66
N ARG A 4 22.46 -19.62 -3.20
CA ARG A 4 21.71 -18.37 -2.92
C ARG A 4 21.72 -18.02 -1.42
N TRP A 5 22.78 -18.37 -0.71
CA TRP A 5 22.91 -18.17 0.75
C TRP A 5 22.57 -16.73 1.20
N TRP A 6 23.03 -15.70 0.46
CA TRP A 6 22.79 -14.29 0.79
C TRP A 6 21.29 -13.94 0.72
N TRP A 7 20.57 -14.52 -0.25
CA TRP A 7 19.13 -14.30 -0.41
C TRP A 7 18.34 -14.95 0.72
N GLU A 8 18.66 -16.19 1.07
CA GLU A 8 18.04 -16.89 2.19
C GLU A 8 18.33 -16.17 3.51
N TRP A 9 19.56 -15.69 3.70
CA TRP A 9 19.90 -14.87 4.87
C TRP A 9 19.05 -13.61 4.94
N PHE A 10 18.86 -12.91 3.82
CA PHE A 10 18.04 -11.71 3.73
C PHE A 10 16.57 -12.01 4.03
N VAL A 11 15.99 -13.04 3.41
CA VAL A 11 14.61 -13.49 3.66
C VAL A 11 14.41 -13.79 5.15
N ARG A 12 15.36 -14.48 5.78
CA ARG A 12 15.31 -14.77 7.23
C ARG A 12 15.33 -13.51 8.07
N GLN A 13 16.02 -12.44 7.66
CA GLN A 13 15.99 -11.17 8.42
C GLN A 13 14.61 -10.53 8.38
N LEU A 14 13.89 -10.61 7.25
CA LEU A 14 12.54 -10.05 7.13
C LEU A 14 11.58 -10.66 8.15
N ASP A 15 11.68 -11.97 8.42
CA ASP A 15 10.80 -12.65 9.38
C ASP A 15 11.32 -12.65 10.83
N ARG A 16 12.44 -11.97 11.11
CA ARG A 16 12.93 -11.87 12.49
C ARG A 16 12.02 -10.97 13.31
N ARG A 17 11.63 -11.43 14.50
CA ARG A 17 10.83 -10.67 15.47
C ARG A 17 11.27 -9.22 15.68
N ARG A 18 12.58 -8.97 15.80
CA ARG A 18 13.12 -7.60 15.97
C ARG A 18 12.83 -6.72 14.75
N PHE A 19 12.98 -7.27 13.54
CA PHE A 19 12.73 -6.56 12.30
C PHE A 19 11.23 -6.29 12.12
N LEU A 20 10.38 -7.29 12.39
CA LEU A 20 8.92 -7.14 12.41
C LEU A 20 8.46 -6.04 13.39
N LEU A 21 9.06 -5.96 14.58
CA LEU A 21 8.75 -4.90 15.56
C LEU A 21 9.13 -3.50 15.06
N ILE A 22 10.28 -3.37 14.37
CA ILE A 22 10.69 -2.09 13.79
C ILE A 22 9.72 -1.67 12.68
N LEU A 23 9.39 -2.58 11.75
CA LEU A 23 8.44 -2.29 10.68
C LEU A 23 7.05 -1.99 11.23
N LEU A 24 6.62 -2.70 12.28
CA LEU A 24 5.36 -2.43 12.95
C LEU A 24 5.34 -1.00 13.49
N ALA A 25 6.40 -0.57 14.19
CA ALA A 25 6.47 0.78 14.75
C ALA A 25 6.48 1.85 13.64
N VAL A 26 7.29 1.65 12.58
CA VAL A 26 7.37 2.59 11.45
C VAL A 26 6.03 2.70 10.72
N ASN A 27 5.38 1.58 10.39
CA ASN A 27 4.08 1.60 9.72
C ASN A 27 2.97 2.12 10.62
N PHE A 28 2.97 1.81 11.91
CA PHE A 28 1.97 2.31 12.86
C PHE A 28 2.05 3.84 13.00
N LEU A 29 3.25 4.37 13.23
CA LEU A 29 3.47 5.82 13.32
C LEU A 29 3.22 6.52 11.98
N GLY A 30 3.65 5.90 10.87
CA GLY A 30 3.37 6.38 9.52
C GLY A 30 1.88 6.43 9.21
N SER A 31 1.12 5.43 9.65
CA SER A 31 -0.35 5.40 9.52
C SER A 31 -0.98 6.56 10.29
N ILE A 32 -0.60 6.77 11.56
CA ILE A 32 -1.10 7.90 12.38
C ILE A 32 -0.82 9.23 11.70
N TYR A 33 0.44 9.44 11.25
CA TYR A 33 0.81 10.65 10.54
C TYR A 33 0.03 10.82 9.22
N GLY A 34 -0.20 9.73 8.50
CA GLY A 34 -1.02 9.71 7.29
C GLY A 34 -2.46 10.12 7.56
N TYR A 35 -3.12 9.58 8.58
CA TYR A 35 -4.47 10.03 8.95
C TYR A 35 -4.50 11.51 9.35
N TYR A 36 -3.47 11.98 10.05
CA TYR A 36 -3.31 13.41 10.36
C TYR A 36 -3.10 14.26 9.09
N TRP A 37 -2.39 13.75 8.08
CA TRP A 37 -2.22 14.42 6.79
C TRP A 37 -3.57 14.63 6.08
N TYR A 38 -4.43 13.60 6.12
CA TYR A 38 -5.77 13.64 5.51
C TYR A 38 -6.83 14.37 6.37
N LYS A 39 -6.50 14.88 7.56
CA LYS A 39 -7.50 15.44 8.51
C LYS A 39 -8.47 16.45 7.91
N ASN A 40 -7.99 17.32 7.02
CA ASN A 40 -8.81 18.36 6.40
C ASN A 40 -9.76 17.76 5.36
N GLN A 41 -9.27 16.80 4.57
CA GLN A 41 -10.08 16.08 3.60
C GLN A 41 -11.12 15.20 4.30
N LEU A 42 -10.75 14.52 5.38
CA LEU A 42 -11.68 13.74 6.21
C LEU A 42 -12.77 14.61 6.83
N ALA A 43 -12.43 15.82 7.29
CA ALA A 43 -13.40 16.76 7.83
C ALA A 43 -14.37 17.31 6.77
N ALA A 44 -13.93 17.41 5.51
CA ALA A 44 -14.73 17.90 4.39
C ALA A 44 -15.59 16.80 3.73
N THR A 45 -15.28 15.53 3.98
CA THR A 45 -15.95 14.40 3.32
C THR A 45 -17.08 13.82 4.17
N PRO A 46 -18.26 13.52 3.58
CA PRO A 46 -19.34 12.84 4.29
C PRO A 46 -18.90 11.53 4.96
N VAL A 47 -19.43 11.26 6.16
CA VAL A 47 -18.99 10.15 7.03
C VAL A 47 -19.01 8.79 6.34
N TYR A 48 -19.98 8.53 5.47
CA TYR A 48 -20.12 7.27 4.75
C TYR A 48 -19.05 7.04 3.67
N TRP A 49 -18.36 8.10 3.22
CA TRP A 49 -17.23 7.99 2.28
C TRP A 49 -15.88 7.84 2.97
N LEU A 50 -15.77 8.15 4.26
CA LEU A 50 -14.49 8.13 4.98
C LEU A 50 -13.69 6.81 4.87
N PRO A 51 -14.30 5.61 4.77
CA PRO A 51 -13.53 4.39 4.55
C PRO A 51 -12.72 4.35 3.23
N PHE A 52 -13.04 5.22 2.27
CA PHE A 52 -12.43 5.28 0.93
C PHE A 52 -11.56 6.51 0.70
N VAL A 53 -11.34 7.36 1.72
CA VAL A 53 -10.61 8.63 1.57
C VAL A 53 -9.13 8.51 1.95
N PRO A 54 -8.76 7.96 3.14
CA PRO A 54 -7.38 7.93 3.56
C PRO A 54 -6.69 6.73 2.92
N ASP A 55 -6.36 6.83 1.64
CA ASP A 55 -5.74 5.80 0.80
C ASP A 55 -4.48 5.16 1.43
N SER A 56 -3.33 5.82 1.32
CA SER A 56 -2.06 5.31 1.86
C SER A 56 -2.06 5.08 3.39
N PRO A 57 -2.78 5.87 4.22
CA PRO A 57 -2.95 5.55 5.64
C PRO A 57 -3.72 4.24 5.88
N THR A 58 -4.75 3.93 5.08
CA THR A 58 -5.49 2.66 5.21
C THR A 58 -4.62 1.47 4.81
N ALA A 59 -3.81 1.62 3.75
CA ALA A 59 -2.88 0.58 3.32
C ALA A 59 -1.80 0.25 4.36
N SER A 60 -1.16 1.29 4.92
CA SER A 60 -0.15 1.13 5.97
C SER A 60 -0.75 0.61 7.28
N ALA A 61 -1.98 1.00 7.63
CA ALA A 61 -2.68 0.44 8.79
C ALA A 61 -3.01 -1.04 8.61
N ALA A 62 -3.44 -1.44 7.40
CA ALA A 62 -3.67 -2.85 7.07
C ALA A 62 -2.38 -3.66 7.16
N PHE A 63 -1.25 -3.12 6.68
CA PHE A 63 0.04 -3.80 6.81
C PHE A 63 0.52 -3.87 8.26
N THR A 64 0.31 -2.81 9.04
CA THR A 64 0.55 -2.81 10.49
C THR A 64 -0.20 -3.96 11.16
N LEU A 65 -1.47 -4.19 10.79
CA LEU A 65 -2.26 -5.32 11.29
C LEU A 65 -1.66 -6.67 10.86
N VAL A 66 -1.21 -6.82 9.61
CA VAL A 66 -0.53 -8.04 9.14
C VAL A 66 0.73 -8.33 9.96
N LEU A 67 1.58 -7.32 10.19
CA LEU A 67 2.79 -7.45 11.00
C LEU A 67 2.47 -7.84 12.46
N LEU A 68 1.45 -7.23 13.04
CA LEU A 68 0.98 -7.57 14.39
C LEU A 68 0.53 -9.03 14.46
N LEU A 69 -0.27 -9.47 13.48
CA LEU A 69 -0.72 -10.86 13.41
C LEU A 69 0.48 -11.83 13.31
N TYR A 70 1.47 -11.52 12.47
CA TYR A 70 2.68 -12.34 12.36
C TYR A 70 3.47 -12.41 13.67
N LEU A 71 3.58 -11.30 14.40
CA LEU A 71 4.24 -11.25 15.71
C LEU A 71 3.56 -12.11 16.78
N ILE A 72 2.24 -12.31 16.69
CA ILE A 72 1.46 -13.18 17.58
C ILE A 72 1.22 -14.58 16.99
N ASN A 73 1.97 -14.96 15.94
CA ASN A 73 1.85 -16.24 15.23
C ASN A 73 0.43 -16.52 14.70
N ARG A 74 -0.21 -15.49 14.15
CA ARG A 74 -1.52 -15.57 13.48
C ARG A 74 -1.43 -15.00 12.08
N ARG A 75 -2.44 -15.28 11.25
CA ARG A 75 -2.59 -14.64 9.94
C ARG A 75 -4.01 -14.24 9.62
N SER A 76 -4.14 -13.34 8.65
CA SER A 76 -5.40 -13.00 8.00
C SER A 76 -5.17 -12.88 6.49
N PRO A 77 -5.54 -13.90 5.70
CA PRO A 77 -5.43 -13.88 4.24
C PRO A 77 -6.02 -12.62 3.59
N PHE A 78 -7.17 -12.15 4.08
CA PHE A 78 -7.79 -10.94 3.56
C PHE A 78 -6.90 -9.72 3.76
N TRP A 79 -6.36 -9.52 4.97
CA TRP A 79 -5.51 -8.36 5.26
C TRP A 79 -4.15 -8.44 4.58
N GLU A 80 -3.62 -9.65 4.37
CA GLU A 80 -2.43 -9.87 3.54
C GLU A 80 -2.66 -9.43 2.09
N ALA A 81 -3.78 -9.83 1.49
CA ALA A 81 -4.15 -9.43 0.13
C ALA A 81 -4.38 -7.93 0.04
N PHE A 82 -5.14 -7.38 0.98
CA PHE A 82 -5.48 -5.97 1.04
C PHE A 82 -4.20 -5.14 1.17
N ALA A 83 -3.41 -5.38 2.21
CA ALA A 83 -2.16 -4.65 2.47
C ALA A 83 -1.20 -4.73 1.28
N GLY A 84 -0.96 -5.93 0.73
CA GLY A 84 -0.06 -6.10 -0.40
C GLY A 84 -0.44 -5.22 -1.59
N VAL A 85 -1.68 -5.38 -2.08
CA VAL A 85 -2.17 -4.66 -3.26
C VAL A 85 -2.19 -3.14 -3.00
N THR A 86 -2.73 -2.69 -1.87
CA THR A 86 -2.90 -1.25 -1.61
C THR A 86 -1.60 -0.55 -1.28
N LEU A 87 -0.66 -1.19 -0.57
CA LEU A 87 0.67 -0.61 -0.30
C LEU A 87 1.40 -0.29 -1.61
N PHE A 88 1.39 -1.22 -2.55
CA PHE A 88 2.02 -1.02 -3.85
C PHE A 88 1.29 0.03 -4.67
N LYS A 89 -0.05 -0.05 -4.80
CA LYS A 89 -0.84 0.93 -5.55
C LYS A 89 -0.58 2.34 -5.03
N TYR A 90 -0.90 2.63 -3.77
CA TYR A 90 -0.83 3.99 -3.26
C TYR A 90 0.62 4.47 -3.05
N GLY A 91 1.55 3.55 -2.80
CA GLY A 91 2.98 3.84 -2.75
C GLY A 91 3.50 4.37 -4.08
N ILE A 92 3.24 3.66 -5.18
CA ILE A 92 3.65 4.10 -6.52
C ILE A 92 2.85 5.32 -6.98
N TRP A 93 1.56 5.39 -6.67
CA TRP A 93 0.70 6.49 -7.05
C TRP A 93 1.19 7.83 -6.49
N ALA A 94 1.48 7.91 -5.18
CA ALA A 94 1.93 9.14 -4.56
C ALA A 94 3.24 9.66 -5.17
N VAL A 95 4.19 8.75 -5.43
CA VAL A 95 5.46 9.10 -6.08
C VAL A 95 5.21 9.63 -7.49
N ALA A 96 4.34 8.98 -8.25
CA ALA A 96 3.99 9.42 -9.61
C ALA A 96 3.32 10.80 -9.60
N MET A 97 2.39 11.07 -8.68
CA MET A 97 1.71 12.37 -8.58
C MET A 97 2.66 13.50 -8.19
N ILE A 98 3.58 13.25 -7.26
CA ILE A 98 4.59 14.23 -6.86
C ILE A 98 5.51 14.56 -8.04
N LEU A 99 6.01 13.55 -8.76
CA LEU A 99 6.88 13.74 -9.91
C LEU A 99 6.15 14.40 -11.09
N ALA A 100 4.89 14.03 -11.34
CA ALA A 100 4.07 14.66 -12.37
C ALA A 100 3.76 16.12 -12.04
N GLY A 101 3.40 16.43 -10.79
CA GLY A 101 3.18 17.79 -10.33
C GLY A 101 4.43 18.66 -10.45
N ALA A 102 5.60 18.10 -10.18
CA ALA A 102 6.88 18.78 -10.38
C ALA A 102 7.19 19.01 -11.87
N ALA A 103 6.91 18.02 -12.73
CA ALA A 103 7.14 18.12 -14.17
C ALA A 103 6.20 19.12 -14.87
N LEU A 104 5.00 19.33 -14.32
CA LEU A 104 3.99 20.27 -14.84
C LEU A 104 4.06 21.65 -14.16
N SER A 105 5.00 21.84 -13.22
CA SER A 105 5.18 23.12 -12.54
C SER A 105 5.78 24.17 -13.49
N GLU A 106 5.42 25.44 -13.29
CA GLU A 106 6.09 26.57 -13.95
C GLU A 106 7.54 26.76 -13.44
N LYS A 107 7.83 26.26 -12.23
CA LYS A 107 9.18 26.31 -11.66
C LYS A 107 10.07 25.22 -12.24
N PRO A 108 11.40 25.40 -12.24
CA PRO A 108 12.32 24.31 -12.54
C PRO A 108 12.03 23.07 -11.68
N PHE A 109 12.14 21.87 -12.26
CA PHE A 109 11.73 20.61 -11.64
C PHE A 109 12.22 20.44 -10.19
N LEU A 110 13.51 20.63 -9.93
CA LEU A 110 14.07 20.47 -8.58
C LEU A 110 13.62 21.57 -7.60
N GLU A 111 13.28 22.76 -8.09
CA GLU A 111 12.78 23.88 -7.28
C GLU A 111 11.30 23.77 -6.96
N SER A 112 10.57 22.96 -7.75
CA SER A 112 9.16 22.66 -7.51
C SER A 112 8.96 21.64 -6.38
N LEU A 113 10.01 20.88 -6.04
CA LEU A 113 9.99 19.84 -4.99
C LEU A 113 10.47 20.40 -3.65
N VAL A 114 9.61 20.38 -2.64
CA VAL A 114 9.95 20.77 -1.27
C VAL A 114 10.31 19.55 -0.42
N TRP A 115 10.82 19.78 0.79
CA TRP A 115 11.23 18.70 1.70
C TRP A 115 10.12 17.66 1.94
N THR A 116 8.86 18.08 2.06
CA THR A 116 7.74 17.17 2.28
C THR A 116 7.55 16.23 1.10
N ASP A 117 7.81 16.68 -0.13
CA ASP A 117 7.69 15.85 -1.33
C ASP A 117 8.73 14.72 -1.31
N TRP A 118 9.97 15.03 -0.92
CA TRP A 118 11.02 14.03 -0.75
C TRP A 118 10.69 13.02 0.35
N MET A 119 10.21 13.49 1.50
CA MET A 119 9.78 12.63 2.59
C MET A 119 8.61 11.72 2.15
N LEU A 120 7.61 12.27 1.46
CA LEU A 120 6.47 11.52 0.95
C LEU A 120 6.90 10.50 -0.09
N MET A 121 7.71 10.87 -1.08
CA MET A 121 8.22 9.93 -2.08
C MET A 121 9.01 8.79 -1.43
N ALA A 122 9.92 9.09 -0.48
CA ALA A 122 10.71 8.07 0.18
C ALA A 122 9.86 7.10 1.01
N SER A 123 8.92 7.63 1.80
CA SER A 123 8.02 6.81 2.62
C SER A 123 7.06 5.95 1.77
N HIS A 124 6.52 6.49 0.68
CA HIS A 124 5.61 5.77 -0.22
C HIS A 124 6.33 4.73 -1.09
N LEU A 125 7.57 5.00 -1.52
CA LEU A 125 8.42 3.94 -2.10
C LEU A 125 8.69 2.84 -1.09
N GLY A 126 8.93 3.19 0.18
CA GLY A 126 9.03 2.24 1.29
C GLY A 126 7.81 1.32 1.37
N MET A 127 6.60 1.89 1.35
CA MET A 127 5.34 1.12 1.34
C MET A 127 5.27 0.14 0.15
N ALA A 128 5.56 0.61 -1.06
CA ALA A 128 5.51 -0.25 -2.25
C ALA A 128 6.53 -1.41 -2.15
N LEU A 129 7.73 -1.12 -1.64
CA LEU A 129 8.76 -2.12 -1.40
C LEU A 129 8.34 -3.13 -0.32
N GLU A 130 7.75 -2.69 0.78
CA GLU A 130 7.23 -3.56 1.84
C GLU A 130 6.21 -4.56 1.29
N GLY A 131 5.24 -4.08 0.49
CA GLY A 131 4.24 -4.94 -0.15
C GLY A 131 4.91 -6.04 -1.01
N VAL A 132 5.86 -5.67 -1.86
CA VAL A 132 6.57 -6.62 -2.73
C VAL A 132 7.47 -7.57 -1.94
N LEU A 133 8.20 -7.07 -0.94
CA LEU A 133 9.09 -7.89 -0.13
C LEU A 133 8.32 -8.91 0.70
N TYR A 134 7.23 -8.48 1.35
CA TYR A 134 6.40 -9.34 2.20
C TYR A 134 5.43 -10.23 1.42
N SER A 135 5.23 -9.97 0.12
CA SER A 135 4.46 -10.85 -0.77
C SER A 135 4.89 -12.31 -0.70
N ARG A 136 6.11 -12.65 -0.28
CA ARG A 136 6.61 -14.03 -0.11
C ARG A 136 6.02 -14.77 1.10
N PHE A 137 5.58 -14.04 2.12
CA PHE A 137 5.00 -14.60 3.35
C PHE A 137 3.47 -14.69 3.26
N PHE A 138 2.85 -13.85 2.44
CA PHE A 138 1.40 -13.83 2.23
C PHE A 138 0.88 -15.15 1.71
N ALA A 139 -0.28 -15.55 2.21
CA ALA A 139 -0.88 -16.87 2.05
C ALA A 139 -2.37 -16.76 1.69
N PHE A 140 -2.73 -15.74 0.93
CA PHE A 140 -4.09 -15.49 0.47
C PHE A 140 -4.42 -16.20 -0.84
N GLY A 141 -5.70 -16.48 -1.05
CA GLY A 141 -6.19 -17.19 -2.22
C GLY A 141 -7.01 -16.30 -3.17
N ARG A 142 -7.68 -16.98 -4.10
CA ARG A 142 -8.53 -16.33 -5.12
C ARG A 142 -9.69 -15.53 -4.51
N LYS A 143 -10.26 -16.00 -3.40
CA LYS A 143 -11.38 -15.33 -2.74
C LYS A 143 -10.96 -13.95 -2.24
N GLU A 144 -9.83 -13.88 -1.54
CA GLU A 144 -9.35 -12.65 -0.93
C GLU A 144 -8.95 -11.62 -1.99
N ILE A 145 -8.24 -12.03 -3.05
CA ILE A 145 -7.85 -11.10 -4.12
C ILE A 145 -9.06 -10.56 -4.88
N LEU A 146 -10.14 -11.35 -5.06
CA LEU A 146 -11.38 -10.88 -5.68
C LEU A 146 -12.12 -9.88 -4.81
N LEU A 147 -12.15 -10.08 -3.48
CA LEU A 147 -12.73 -9.11 -2.55
C LEU A 147 -11.94 -7.80 -2.56
N VAL A 148 -10.61 -7.88 -2.55
CA VAL A 148 -9.73 -6.71 -2.64
C VAL A 148 -9.89 -6.01 -4.00
N ALA A 149 -10.05 -6.76 -5.09
CA ALA A 149 -10.35 -6.20 -6.41
C ALA A 149 -11.66 -5.42 -6.41
N GLY A 150 -12.73 -5.95 -5.82
CA GLY A 150 -14.00 -5.24 -5.68
C GLY A 150 -13.83 -3.93 -4.90
N TRP A 151 -13.10 -3.96 -3.79
CA TRP A 151 -12.85 -2.77 -2.97
C TRP A 151 -12.02 -1.71 -3.71
N ILE A 152 -10.91 -2.10 -4.32
CA ILE A 152 -9.95 -1.15 -4.92
C ILE A 152 -10.51 -0.51 -6.19
N LEU A 153 -11.31 -1.25 -6.97
CA LEU A 153 -12.00 -0.72 -8.15
C LEU A 153 -13.18 0.17 -7.75
N LEU A 154 -13.89 -0.16 -6.66
CA LEU A 154 -14.89 0.73 -6.10
C LEU A 154 -14.24 2.03 -5.62
N ASN A 155 -13.11 1.97 -4.93
CA ASN A 155 -12.34 3.15 -4.53
C ASN A 155 -11.97 4.02 -5.75
N ASP A 156 -11.47 3.44 -6.85
CA ASP A 156 -11.18 4.21 -8.08
C ASP A 156 -12.43 4.91 -8.66
N VAL A 157 -13.57 4.22 -8.66
CA VAL A 157 -14.84 4.78 -9.13
C VAL A 157 -15.30 5.93 -8.22
N LEU A 158 -15.15 5.81 -6.91
CA LEU A 158 -15.52 6.88 -5.98
C LEU A 158 -14.57 8.07 -6.09
N ASP A 159 -13.27 7.81 -6.16
CA ASP A 159 -12.21 8.80 -6.27
C ASP A 159 -12.47 9.77 -7.42
N TYR A 160 -12.71 9.25 -8.63
CA TYR A 160 -12.85 10.08 -9.83
C TYR A 160 -14.30 10.25 -10.32
N GLY A 161 -15.24 9.43 -9.85
CA GLY A 161 -16.67 9.57 -10.15
C GLY A 161 -17.40 10.49 -9.17
N VAL A 162 -16.98 10.52 -7.90
CA VAL A 162 -17.55 11.38 -6.85
C VAL A 162 -16.57 12.48 -6.40
N GLY A 163 -15.29 12.39 -6.78
CA GLY A 163 -14.29 13.43 -6.51
C GLY A 163 -13.69 13.35 -5.10
N ILE A 164 -13.59 12.15 -4.52
CA ILE A 164 -12.98 11.94 -3.21
C ILE A 164 -11.50 11.56 -3.26
N HIS A 165 -10.89 11.56 -4.46
CA HIS A 165 -9.47 11.26 -4.66
C HIS A 165 -8.57 12.16 -3.79
N PRO A 166 -7.35 11.73 -3.43
CA PRO A 166 -6.39 12.59 -2.74
C PRO A 166 -6.12 13.86 -3.54
N TRP A 167 -5.96 14.99 -2.84
CA TRP A 167 -5.73 16.27 -3.50
C TRP A 167 -4.45 16.25 -4.33
N LEU A 168 -4.57 16.70 -5.58
CA LEU A 168 -3.46 16.81 -6.53
C LEU A 168 -2.76 18.16 -6.37
N PRO A 169 -1.46 18.26 -6.72
CA PRO A 169 -0.77 19.53 -6.85
C PRO A 169 -1.52 20.47 -7.80
N LEU A 170 -1.54 21.77 -7.50
CA LEU A 170 -2.22 22.77 -8.34
C LEU A 170 -1.70 22.80 -9.80
N SER A 171 -0.43 22.45 -10.01
CA SER A 171 0.17 22.31 -11.35
C SER A 171 -0.46 21.19 -12.19
N MET A 172 -1.22 20.29 -11.57
CA MET A 172 -1.92 19.18 -12.23
C MET A 172 -3.40 19.49 -12.51
N ALA A 173 -3.86 20.72 -12.33
CA ALA A 173 -5.25 21.10 -12.60
C ALA A 173 -5.65 20.75 -14.05
N GLY A 174 -6.78 20.08 -14.22
CA GLY A 174 -7.28 19.66 -15.54
C GLY A 174 -6.69 18.34 -16.05
N THR A 175 -5.85 17.66 -15.28
CA THR A 175 -5.27 16.35 -15.62
C THR A 175 -6.04 15.18 -15.00
N GLU A 176 -7.13 15.42 -14.28
CA GLU A 176 -7.90 14.42 -13.54
C GLU A 176 -8.32 13.22 -14.41
N PRO A 177 -8.73 13.36 -15.68
CA PRO A 177 -9.02 12.20 -16.53
C PRO A 177 -7.80 11.30 -16.79
N ALA A 178 -6.61 11.89 -16.95
CA ALA A 178 -5.38 11.14 -17.13
C ALA A 178 -4.95 10.45 -15.83
N VAL A 179 -5.11 11.14 -14.68
CA VAL A 179 -4.84 10.57 -13.37
C VAL A 179 -5.82 9.42 -13.05
N ALA A 180 -7.10 9.54 -13.41
CA ALA A 180 -8.09 8.48 -13.27
C ALA A 180 -7.67 7.22 -14.03
N LEU A 181 -7.28 7.38 -15.31
CA LEU A 181 -6.80 6.27 -16.13
C LEU A 181 -5.53 5.63 -15.55
N PHE A 182 -4.58 6.46 -15.09
CA PHE A 182 -3.38 5.98 -14.42
C PHE A 182 -3.70 5.20 -13.16
N THR A 183 -4.62 5.70 -12.32
CA THR A 183 -5.03 5.08 -11.06
C THR A 183 -5.68 3.72 -11.31
N LEU A 184 -6.63 3.65 -12.24
CA LEU A 184 -7.27 2.39 -12.64
C LEU A 184 -6.25 1.38 -13.19
N SER A 185 -5.35 1.83 -14.05
CA SER A 185 -4.29 0.97 -14.60
C SER A 185 -3.40 0.43 -13.49
N LEU A 186 -3.06 1.25 -12.50
CA LEU A 186 -2.25 0.86 -11.36
C LEU A 186 -2.97 -0.12 -10.44
N SER A 187 -4.28 0.00 -10.25
CA SER A 187 -5.11 -1.00 -9.54
C SER A 187 -5.03 -2.36 -10.23
N LEU A 188 -5.21 -2.41 -11.56
CA LEU A 188 -5.12 -3.65 -12.33
C LEU A 188 -3.71 -4.26 -12.28
N ILE A 189 -2.67 -3.43 -12.46
CA ILE A 189 -1.27 -3.86 -12.35
C ILE A 189 -0.98 -4.42 -10.96
N SER A 190 -1.47 -3.77 -9.89
CA SER A 190 -1.25 -4.21 -8.51
C SER A 190 -1.91 -5.58 -8.27
N LEU A 191 -3.16 -5.77 -8.70
CA LEU A 191 -3.87 -7.05 -8.58
C LEU A 191 -3.15 -8.18 -9.32
N LEU A 192 -2.70 -7.92 -10.55
CA LEU A 192 -1.94 -8.87 -11.36
C LEU A 192 -0.58 -9.20 -10.73
N LEU A 193 0.15 -8.18 -10.28
CA LEU A 193 1.45 -8.33 -9.63
C LEU A 193 1.33 -9.23 -8.39
N PHE A 194 0.36 -8.96 -7.52
CA PHE A 194 0.21 -9.73 -6.28
C PHE A 194 -0.33 -11.14 -6.52
N THR A 195 -1.17 -11.33 -7.53
CA THR A 195 -1.54 -12.68 -8.00
C THR A 195 -0.31 -13.45 -8.47
N TRP A 196 0.54 -12.83 -9.29
CA TRP A 196 1.77 -13.43 -9.81
C TRP A 196 2.80 -13.73 -8.71
N LEU A 197 2.94 -12.84 -7.71
CA LEU A 197 3.89 -13.01 -6.61
C LEU A 197 3.42 -14.06 -5.59
N VAL A 198 2.12 -14.18 -5.34
CA VAL A 198 1.57 -14.96 -4.22
C VAL A 198 1.12 -16.36 -4.62
N PHE A 199 0.52 -16.56 -5.80
CA PHE A 199 -0.06 -17.85 -6.16
C PHE A 199 0.94 -18.98 -6.42
N PRO A 200 2.19 -18.73 -6.87
CA PRO A 200 3.19 -19.78 -6.88
C PRO A 200 3.51 -20.26 -5.47
N ALA A 201 3.59 -21.58 -5.31
CA ALA A 201 3.98 -22.22 -4.06
C ALA A 201 5.37 -21.76 -3.62
N ARG A 202 5.51 -21.40 -2.35
CA ARG A 202 6.78 -20.98 -1.74
C ARG A 202 6.90 -21.56 -0.33
N PRO A 203 8.09 -22.00 0.10
CA PRO A 203 8.28 -22.52 1.46
C PRO A 203 8.12 -21.45 2.55
N GLU A 204 8.23 -20.17 2.21
CA GLU A 204 8.11 -19.06 3.17
C GLU A 204 6.68 -18.62 3.46
N ARG A 205 5.68 -19.20 2.78
CA ARG A 205 4.27 -18.89 3.00
C ARG A 205 3.92 -19.17 4.44
N LYS A 206 3.26 -18.23 5.12
CA LYS A 206 2.78 -18.43 6.50
C LYS A 206 1.48 -19.25 6.55
N GLU A 207 1.29 -20.20 5.64
CA GLU A 207 0.06 -20.98 5.51
C GLU A 207 -0.25 -21.80 6.75
N GLU A 208 0.80 -22.28 7.45
CA GLU A 208 0.67 -23.03 8.71
C GLU A 208 0.20 -22.18 9.89
N LEU A 209 0.28 -20.85 9.82
CA LEU A 209 -0.20 -20.01 10.91
C LEU A 209 -1.73 -20.12 11.04
N PRO A 210 -2.24 -20.24 12.28
CA PRO A 210 -3.68 -20.24 12.52
C PRO A 210 -4.31 -18.91 12.11
N LEU A 211 -5.53 -18.98 11.58
CA LEU A 211 -6.32 -17.80 11.24
C LEU A 211 -6.64 -16.99 12.51
N TRP A 212 -6.66 -15.65 12.39
CA TRP A 212 -6.91 -14.74 13.52
C TRP A 212 -8.29 -14.88 14.18
N PHE A 213 -9.33 -15.29 13.43
CA PHE A 213 -10.70 -15.47 13.97
C PHE A 213 -11.03 -16.90 14.41
N LYS A 214 -10.16 -17.89 14.18
CA LYS A 214 -10.39 -19.25 14.70
C LYS A 214 -9.91 -19.32 16.15
N ARG A 215 -10.83 -19.53 17.10
CA ARG A 215 -10.47 -19.93 18.46
C ARG A 215 -9.85 -21.33 18.39
N THR A 216 -8.66 -21.46 18.96
CA THR A 216 -7.99 -22.73 19.25
C THR A 216 -8.75 -23.47 20.34
#